data_AF-A0AAW9IIF4-F1
#
_entry.id   AF-A0AAW9IIF4-F1
#
_cell.length_a   1.000
_cell.length_b   1.000
_cell.length_c   1.000
_cell.angle_alpha   90.00
_cell.angle_beta   90.00
_cell.angle_gamma   90.00
#
_symmetry.space_group_name_H-M   'P 1'
#
loop_
_entity.id
_entity.type
_entity.pdbx_description
1 polymer ?
#
loop_
_entity_poly.entity_id
_entity_poly.type
_entity_poly.pdbx_seq_one_letter_code
_entity_poly.pdbx_strand_id
1 'polypeptide(L)'
;MNTTLANLTPTKEQRKYQEDELIAFLDLQLNTFTANSENNDEAPSLLKQETSFNTDIWIENLFKFGFKKVILTAKLNNGICLWQSNCSKVNINTFSLENNYDDLVKKVSKSCKKFGLKFGIHLTLKDYLTLNLTPEEYDNYYASQLKELMTNYSQISEVIMDMTSLDEYYDSLDFERYFKVVKEINPKCIISSPIGPDVRWTYYSDIESSKNYFYSSINLNLLKEDFNNEEIRKGNIYGDTWIVGESIYSLSDCLNHNKDSLSNLKHVYNNSLGRNTNLVLVLSPNTDGLLNHNELSLLSDFSKYIKETFSNNLIKGSSILATNSSSSDSYNLIDDYKKSYWIANENAVNPYIEIDFKTITEFNILEIREWIAEGQNVEEFKVYAYNNGWFELYNGTSIGYRHIAKLNNIKTDKIKISFTKYKNPPMINHIGAYLG
;
A
#
# COMPACT_ATOMS: atom_id res chain seq x y z
N MET A 1 -25.74 -23.39 20.18
CA MET A 1 -24.69 -22.54 20.75
C MET A 1 -24.03 -21.82 19.58
N ASN A 2 -24.37 -20.55 19.35
CA ASN A 2 -23.68 -19.73 18.35
C ASN A 2 -22.37 -19.28 18.96
N THR A 3 -21.29 -20.01 18.69
CA THR A 3 -19.95 -19.47 18.89
C THR A 3 -19.73 -18.43 17.81
N THR A 4 -19.93 -17.15 18.14
CA THR A 4 -19.36 -16.04 17.39
C THR A 4 -17.86 -16.33 17.26
N LEU A 5 -17.40 -16.63 16.04
CA LEU A 5 -15.98 -16.67 15.75
C LEU A 5 -15.42 -15.29 16.14
N ALA A 6 -14.43 -15.27 17.04
CA ALA A 6 -13.75 -14.02 17.39
C ALA A 6 -13.31 -13.33 16.09
N ASN A 7 -13.63 -12.06 15.93
CA ASN A 7 -13.35 -11.40 14.66
C ASN A 7 -11.84 -11.18 14.53
N LEU A 8 -11.29 -11.56 13.38
CA LEU A 8 -9.90 -11.30 13.05
C LEU A 8 -9.76 -9.80 12.75
N THR A 9 -8.88 -9.13 13.49
CA THR A 9 -8.70 -7.68 13.40
C THR A 9 -7.24 -7.32 13.09
N PRO A 10 -7.00 -6.20 12.37
CA PRO A 10 -5.67 -5.67 12.16
C PRO A 10 -5.05 -5.18 13.47
N THR A 11 -3.73 -5.28 13.56
CA THR A 11 -2.98 -4.55 14.58
C THR A 11 -3.17 -3.03 14.40
N LYS A 12 -2.88 -2.25 15.45
CA LYS A 12 -2.87 -0.78 15.35
C LYS A 12 -1.95 -0.27 14.24
N GLU A 13 -0.87 -1.00 13.99
CA GLU A 13 0.17 -0.61 13.04
C GLU A 13 -0.27 -0.91 11.61
N GLN A 14 -0.90 -2.08 11.37
CA GLN A 14 -1.53 -2.40 10.09
C GLN A 14 -2.66 -1.42 9.72
N ARG A 15 -3.46 -0.96 10.69
CA ARG A 15 -4.46 0.09 10.42
C ARG A 15 -3.83 1.41 9.99
N LYS A 16 -2.78 1.86 10.68
CA LYS A 16 -2.04 3.06 10.29
C LYS A 16 -1.33 2.91 8.95
N TYR A 17 -0.95 1.69 8.59
CA TYR A 17 -0.39 1.37 7.28
C TYR A 17 -1.45 1.57 6.19
N GLN A 18 -2.67 1.06 6.37
CA GLN A 18 -3.77 1.31 5.42
C GLN A 18 -4.13 2.81 5.33
N GLU A 19 -3.99 3.57 6.42
CA GLU A 19 -4.11 5.03 6.42
C GLU A 19 -3.04 5.78 5.61
N ASP A 20 -1.92 5.14 5.27
CA ASP A 20 -0.91 5.75 4.40
C ASP A 20 -1.41 5.91 2.97
N GLU A 21 -2.33 5.04 2.54
CA GLU A 21 -3.01 5.04 1.23
C GLU A 21 -2.06 5.03 0.02
N LEU A 22 -1.35 6.13 -0.22
CA LEU A 22 -0.41 6.36 -1.31
C LEU A 22 1.04 6.41 -0.80
N ILE A 23 1.86 5.48 -1.30
CA ILE A 23 3.27 5.28 -0.92
C ILE A 23 4.13 5.44 -2.18
N ALA A 24 5.25 6.17 -2.07
CA ALA A 24 6.21 6.29 -3.16
C ALA A 24 7.34 5.28 -2.95
N PHE A 25 7.73 4.57 -4.00
CA PHE A 25 8.91 3.72 -3.99
C PHE A 25 9.93 4.29 -4.97
N LEU A 26 11.03 4.82 -4.45
CA LEU A 26 12.18 5.26 -5.23
C LEU A 26 13.06 4.05 -5.54
N ASP A 27 12.82 3.45 -6.71
CA ASP A 27 13.60 2.34 -7.22
C ASP A 27 14.80 2.86 -8.00
N LEU A 28 15.93 2.93 -7.30
CA LEU A 28 17.22 3.23 -7.88
C LEU A 28 17.77 1.94 -8.50
N GLN A 29 17.31 1.66 -9.73
CA GLN A 29 17.84 0.57 -10.52
C GLN A 29 19.28 0.90 -10.93
N LEU A 30 20.21 0.42 -10.13
CA LEU A 30 21.61 0.22 -10.47
C LEU A 30 21.76 -0.86 -11.58
N ASN A 31 20.90 -0.87 -12.61
CA ASN A 31 20.95 -1.84 -13.73
C ASN A 31 22.23 -1.74 -14.55
N THR A 32 23.06 -0.73 -14.30
CA THR A 32 24.42 -0.58 -14.81
C THR A 32 25.47 -1.39 -14.03
N PHE A 33 25.09 -2.00 -12.90
CA PHE A 33 25.93 -2.84 -12.07
C PHE A 33 25.56 -4.30 -12.17
N THR A 34 25.89 -4.92 -13.30
CA THR A 34 25.89 -6.38 -13.37
C THR A 34 27.07 -6.92 -12.56
N ALA A 35 26.79 -7.77 -11.57
CA ALA A 35 27.78 -8.44 -10.73
C ALA A 35 28.79 -9.33 -11.49
N ASN A 36 28.69 -9.43 -12.82
CA ASN A 36 29.54 -10.23 -13.70
C ASN A 36 30.62 -9.45 -14.47
N SER A 37 30.78 -8.15 -14.25
CA SER A 37 31.87 -7.40 -14.89
C SER A 37 32.98 -7.14 -13.87
N GLU A 38 33.98 -8.01 -13.85
CA GLU A 38 35.29 -7.76 -13.20
C GLU A 38 36.01 -6.50 -13.78
N ASN A 39 35.41 -5.82 -14.78
CA ASN A 39 35.90 -4.59 -15.41
C ASN A 39 34.77 -3.57 -15.61
N ASN A 40 34.24 -2.96 -14.55
CA ASN A 40 33.28 -1.87 -14.69
C ASN A 40 33.93 -0.54 -14.27
N ASP A 41 34.77 0.02 -15.14
CA ASP A 41 35.43 1.33 -14.94
C ASP A 41 34.43 2.50 -14.83
N GLU A 42 33.18 2.31 -15.24
CA GLU A 42 32.09 3.29 -15.10
C GLU A 42 31.44 3.27 -13.71
N ALA A 43 31.73 2.23 -12.90
CA ALA A 43 31.16 2.05 -11.58
C ALA A 43 31.32 3.25 -10.64
N PRO A 44 32.55 3.76 -10.48
CA PRO A 44 32.80 4.84 -9.56
C PRO A 44 32.12 6.14 -10.00
N SER A 45 31.95 6.32 -11.32
CA SER A 45 31.38 7.54 -11.92
C SER A 45 29.87 7.63 -11.73
N LEU A 46 29.15 6.52 -11.85
CA LEU A 46 27.70 6.46 -11.65
C LEU A 46 27.35 6.63 -10.16
N LEU A 47 28.04 5.92 -9.26
CA LEU A 47 27.89 6.10 -7.82
C LEU A 47 28.29 7.53 -7.37
N LYS A 48 29.25 8.16 -8.08
CA LYS A 48 29.59 9.58 -7.87
C LYS A 48 28.43 10.51 -8.15
N GLN A 49 27.72 10.30 -9.27
CA GLN A 49 26.54 11.09 -9.61
C GLN A 49 25.47 10.94 -8.52
N GLU A 50 25.27 9.72 -8.00
CA GLU A 50 24.28 9.40 -6.95
C GLU A 50 24.45 10.17 -5.64
N THR A 51 25.69 10.53 -5.28
CA THR A 51 25.93 11.32 -4.07
C THR A 51 25.64 12.81 -4.22
N SER A 52 25.56 13.32 -5.45
CA SER A 52 25.20 14.72 -5.74
C SER A 52 23.68 14.97 -5.72
N PHE A 53 22.89 13.91 -5.55
CA PHE A 53 21.44 13.97 -5.62
C PHE A 53 20.84 14.91 -4.56
N ASN A 54 19.93 15.77 -5.00
CA ASN A 54 19.18 16.64 -4.10
C ASN A 54 17.89 15.93 -3.66
N THR A 55 18.00 15.14 -2.60
CA THR A 55 16.89 14.35 -2.04
C THR A 55 15.74 15.23 -1.53
N ASP A 56 16.01 16.49 -1.16
CA ASP A 56 14.95 17.40 -0.74
C ASP A 56 13.96 17.68 -1.87
N ILE A 57 14.43 17.81 -3.12
CA ILE A 57 13.56 18.04 -4.28
C ILE A 57 12.63 16.85 -4.50
N TRP A 58 13.14 15.62 -4.35
CA TRP A 58 12.33 14.40 -4.49
C TRP A 58 11.22 14.37 -3.47
N ILE A 59 11.59 14.50 -2.19
CA ILE A 59 10.65 14.39 -1.08
C ILE A 59 9.67 15.56 -1.08
N GLU A 60 10.10 16.77 -1.43
CA GLU A 60 9.21 17.92 -1.56
C GLU A 60 8.13 17.68 -2.63
N ASN A 61 8.50 17.16 -3.80
CA ASN A 61 7.54 16.84 -4.86
C ASN A 61 6.56 15.75 -4.42
N LEU A 62 7.06 14.66 -3.84
CA LEU A 62 6.20 13.57 -3.34
C LEU A 62 5.25 14.06 -2.23
N PHE A 63 5.72 14.91 -1.32
CA PHE A 63 4.87 15.54 -0.30
C PHE A 63 3.76 16.37 -0.95
N LYS A 64 4.09 17.22 -1.94
CA LYS A 64 3.11 18.05 -2.67
C LYS A 64 2.06 17.21 -3.40
N PHE A 65 2.44 16.05 -3.92
CA PHE A 65 1.51 15.15 -4.63
C PHE A 65 0.64 14.30 -3.70
N GLY A 66 0.88 14.34 -2.39
CA GLY A 66 -0.01 13.77 -1.38
C GLY A 66 0.43 12.42 -0.80
N PHE A 67 1.61 11.93 -1.18
CA PHE A 67 2.20 10.71 -0.62
C PHE A 67 2.36 10.83 0.90
N LYS A 68 2.24 9.70 1.63
CA LYS A 68 2.41 9.66 3.10
C LYS A 68 3.71 9.00 3.53
N LYS A 69 4.30 8.20 2.64
CA LYS A 69 5.51 7.43 2.89
C LYS A 69 6.36 7.35 1.63
N VAL A 70 7.67 7.30 1.83
CA VAL A 70 8.66 7.02 0.80
C VAL A 70 9.50 5.82 1.20
N ILE A 71 9.54 4.82 0.32
CA ILE A 71 10.44 3.67 0.38
C ILE A 71 11.62 3.94 -0.55
N LEU A 72 12.84 3.69 -0.08
CA LEU A 72 14.05 3.77 -0.88
C LEU A 72 14.67 2.38 -1.01
N THR A 73 15.06 1.99 -2.22
CA THR A 73 15.96 0.84 -2.43
C THR A 73 17.27 1.07 -1.69
N ALA A 74 17.54 0.31 -0.64
CA ALA A 74 18.80 0.38 0.11
C ALA A 74 19.87 -0.55 -0.48
N LYS A 75 19.45 -1.73 -0.99
CA LYS A 75 20.29 -2.72 -1.67
C LYS A 75 19.46 -3.54 -2.65
N LEU A 76 19.98 -3.75 -3.86
CA LEU A 76 19.45 -4.69 -4.85
C LEU A 76 20.23 -6.01 -4.85
N ASN A 77 19.80 -6.94 -5.71
CA ASN A 77 20.42 -8.26 -5.86
C ASN A 77 21.92 -8.19 -6.22
N ASN A 78 22.40 -7.07 -6.79
CA ASN A 78 23.82 -6.85 -7.07
C ASN A 78 24.69 -6.66 -5.81
N GLY A 79 24.10 -6.59 -4.62
CA GLY A 79 24.79 -6.54 -3.33
C GLY A 79 25.34 -5.17 -2.94
N ILE A 80 25.21 -4.15 -3.80
CA ILE A 80 25.75 -2.80 -3.53
C ILE A 80 24.84 -2.09 -2.54
N CYS A 81 25.39 -1.74 -1.38
CA CYS A 81 24.67 -0.99 -0.35
C CYS A 81 24.74 0.51 -0.61
N LEU A 82 23.60 1.20 -0.68
CA LEU A 82 23.52 2.67 -0.85
C LEU A 82 23.75 3.46 0.45
N TRP A 83 24.29 2.79 1.48
CA TRP A 83 24.72 3.38 2.73
C TRP A 83 26.13 2.94 3.10
N GLN A 84 26.73 3.60 4.09
CA GLN A 84 28.07 3.25 4.59
C GLN A 84 27.99 2.05 5.55
N SER A 85 27.80 0.86 4.99
CA SER A 85 27.71 -0.42 5.73
C SER A 85 29.08 -0.85 6.28
N ASN A 86 29.13 -1.27 7.56
CA ASN A 86 30.34 -1.90 8.12
C ASN A 86 30.35 -3.42 7.92
N CYS A 87 29.21 -4.01 7.54
CA CYS A 87 29.05 -5.44 7.37
C CYS A 87 29.10 -5.89 5.90
N SER A 88 29.10 -4.96 4.95
CA SER A 88 29.13 -5.23 3.50
C SER A 88 30.46 -4.84 2.86
N LYS A 89 30.99 -5.74 2.04
CA LYS A 89 32.25 -5.53 1.29
C LYS A 89 32.12 -4.43 0.24
N VAL A 90 30.96 -4.36 -0.42
CA VAL A 90 30.66 -3.39 -1.47
C VAL A 90 29.52 -2.49 -1.00
N ASN A 91 29.83 -1.22 -0.88
CA ASN A 91 28.91 -0.18 -0.45
C ASN A 91 29.27 1.14 -1.12
N ILE A 92 28.50 2.19 -0.83
CA ILE A 92 28.66 3.49 -1.49
C ILE A 92 30.07 4.08 -1.36
N ASN A 93 30.84 3.74 -0.32
CA ASN A 93 32.22 4.20 -0.14
C ASN A 93 33.27 3.35 -0.88
N THR A 94 32.94 2.11 -1.29
CA THR A 94 33.91 1.16 -1.89
C THR A 94 34.56 1.72 -3.16
N PHE A 95 33.86 2.60 -3.89
CA PHE A 95 34.33 3.17 -5.15
C PHE A 95 34.83 4.62 -5.02
N SER A 96 35.06 5.10 -3.80
CA SER A 96 35.57 6.46 -3.58
C SER A 96 37.09 6.50 -3.59
N LEU A 97 37.67 7.31 -4.48
CA LEU A 97 39.11 7.64 -4.42
C LEU A 97 39.44 8.61 -3.27
N GLU A 98 38.43 9.30 -2.70
CA GLU A 98 38.59 10.38 -1.72
C GLU A 98 37.71 10.21 -0.44
N ASN A 99 37.14 9.02 -0.19
CA ASN A 99 36.38 8.64 1.01
C ASN A 99 35.13 9.49 1.38
N ASN A 100 34.55 10.28 0.47
CA ASN A 100 33.49 11.25 0.82
C ASN A 100 32.17 11.07 0.04
N TYR A 101 31.67 9.84 -0.07
CA TYR A 101 30.32 9.62 -0.59
C TYR A 101 29.27 9.74 0.51
N ASP A 102 28.34 10.68 0.32
CA ASP A 102 27.23 10.89 1.24
C ASP A 102 26.31 9.66 1.24
N ASP A 103 26.06 9.13 2.43
CA ASP A 103 25.08 8.09 2.71
C ASP A 103 23.68 8.47 2.19
N LEU A 104 23.24 7.81 1.11
CA LEU A 104 22.00 8.16 0.42
C LEU A 104 20.77 7.81 1.26
N VAL A 105 20.80 6.66 1.96
CA VAL A 105 19.76 6.27 2.91
C VAL A 105 19.60 7.35 3.98
N LYS A 106 20.69 7.90 4.50
CA LYS A 106 20.69 9.02 5.47
C LYS A 106 20.14 10.31 4.89
N LYS A 107 20.48 10.65 3.65
CA LYS A 107 19.98 11.86 2.97
C LYS A 107 18.47 11.79 2.77
N VAL A 108 17.96 10.70 2.20
CA VAL A 108 16.52 10.51 1.98
C VAL A 108 15.77 10.45 3.31
N SER A 109 16.28 9.72 4.31
CA SER A 109 15.74 9.68 5.67
C SER A 109 15.58 11.08 6.28
N LYS A 110 16.61 11.94 6.17
CA LYS A 110 16.58 13.33 6.64
C LYS A 110 15.57 14.18 5.87
N SER A 111 15.52 14.06 4.54
CA SER A 111 14.54 14.77 3.72
C SER A 111 13.11 14.37 4.08
N CYS A 112 12.82 13.07 4.21
CA CYS A 112 11.51 12.58 4.67
C CYS A 112 11.11 13.21 6.01
N LYS A 113 12.02 13.20 7.00
CA LYS A 113 11.78 13.84 8.29
C LYS A 113 11.54 15.35 8.18
N LYS A 114 12.27 16.04 7.30
CA LYS A 114 12.14 17.49 7.04
C LYS A 114 10.76 17.86 6.50
N PHE A 115 10.23 17.09 5.55
CA PHE A 115 8.93 17.34 4.91
C PHE A 115 7.75 16.62 5.59
N GLY A 116 7.99 15.83 6.63
CA GLY A 116 6.94 15.14 7.38
C GLY A 116 6.41 13.87 6.69
N LEU A 117 7.18 13.25 5.80
CA LEU A 117 6.88 11.94 5.23
C LEU A 117 7.47 10.83 6.09
N LYS A 118 6.75 9.71 6.19
CA LYS A 118 7.30 8.47 6.74
C LYS A 118 8.39 7.95 5.80
N PHE A 119 9.43 7.34 6.37
CA PHE A 119 10.53 6.75 5.60
C PHE A 119 10.50 5.23 5.75
N GLY A 120 10.76 4.50 4.68
CA GLY A 120 10.95 3.06 4.68
C GLY A 120 12.09 2.67 3.75
N ILE A 121 12.48 1.40 3.83
CA ILE A 121 13.57 0.84 3.02
C ILE A 121 13.11 -0.42 2.29
N HIS A 122 13.70 -0.65 1.14
CA HIS A 122 13.62 -1.90 0.40
C HIS A 122 15.01 -2.56 0.42
N LEU A 123 15.05 -3.85 0.76
CA LEU A 123 16.28 -4.61 0.92
C LEU A 123 16.08 -6.02 0.34
N THR A 124 16.71 -6.31 -0.80
CA THR A 124 16.57 -7.61 -1.44
C THR A 124 17.15 -8.74 -0.59
N LEU A 125 16.43 -9.87 -0.55
CA LEU A 125 16.82 -11.08 0.16
C LEU A 125 17.90 -11.88 -0.58
N LYS A 126 18.08 -11.68 -1.90
CA LYS A 126 19.21 -12.24 -2.65
C LYS A 126 20.32 -11.20 -2.76
N ASP A 127 21.55 -11.68 -2.67
CA ASP A 127 22.77 -10.87 -2.81
C ASP A 127 23.82 -11.69 -3.58
N TYR A 128 24.12 -11.29 -4.82
CA TYR A 128 25.04 -12.01 -5.69
C TYR A 128 26.50 -11.93 -5.24
N LEU A 129 26.85 -11.01 -4.34
CA LEU A 129 28.21 -10.89 -3.80
C LEU A 129 28.47 -11.84 -2.63
N THR A 130 27.45 -12.54 -2.16
CA THR A 130 27.51 -13.43 -1.01
C THR A 130 27.17 -14.88 -1.35
N LEU A 131 27.17 -15.27 -2.63
CA LEU A 131 26.86 -16.63 -3.08
C LEU A 131 27.79 -17.71 -2.49
N ASN A 132 28.94 -17.32 -1.97
CA ASN A 132 29.91 -18.22 -1.35
C ASN A 132 29.70 -18.41 0.17
N LEU A 133 28.74 -17.70 0.78
CA LEU A 133 28.42 -17.83 2.20
C LEU A 133 27.57 -19.07 2.46
N THR A 134 27.76 -19.69 3.63
CA THR A 134 26.81 -20.66 4.17
C THR A 134 25.49 -19.96 4.56
N PRO A 135 24.37 -20.68 4.69
CA PRO A 135 23.10 -20.08 5.13
C PRO A 135 23.22 -19.32 6.46
N GLU A 136 23.90 -19.88 7.46
CA GLU A 136 24.10 -19.21 8.76
C GLU A 136 24.94 -17.93 8.64
N GLU A 137 26.01 -17.95 7.84
CA GLU A 137 26.81 -16.74 7.57
C GLU A 137 26.00 -15.67 6.85
N TYR A 138 25.12 -16.07 5.92
CA TYR A 138 24.22 -15.15 5.24
C TYR A 138 23.18 -14.55 6.18
N ASP A 139 22.54 -15.36 7.03
CA ASP A 139 21.59 -14.87 8.03
C ASP A 139 22.26 -13.88 8.99
N ASN A 140 23.50 -14.16 9.41
CA ASN A 140 24.30 -13.25 10.22
C ASN A 140 24.57 -11.91 9.49
N TYR A 141 24.91 -11.98 8.20
CA TYR A 141 25.13 -10.82 7.36
C TYR A 141 23.85 -9.98 7.19
N TYR A 142 22.74 -10.59 6.77
CA TYR A 142 21.47 -9.89 6.53
C TYR A 142 20.90 -9.29 7.82
N ALA A 143 20.92 -10.04 8.92
CA ALA A 143 20.50 -9.52 10.24
C ALA A 143 21.37 -8.34 10.70
N SER A 144 22.67 -8.34 10.37
CA SER A 144 23.57 -7.22 10.68
C SER A 144 23.23 -5.99 9.84
N GLN A 145 22.92 -6.15 8.55
CA GLN A 145 22.45 -5.05 7.70
C GLN A 145 21.15 -4.43 8.22
N LEU A 146 20.17 -5.27 8.57
CA LEU A 146 18.92 -4.82 9.19
C LEU A 146 19.20 -4.03 10.48
N LYS A 147 20.09 -4.53 11.34
CA LYS A 147 20.47 -3.84 12.57
C LYS A 147 21.09 -2.46 12.31
N GLU A 148 22.00 -2.33 11.35
CA GLU A 148 22.58 -1.04 10.96
C GLU A 148 21.51 -0.06 10.47
N LEU A 149 20.65 -0.51 9.56
CA LEU A 149 19.57 0.28 8.96
C LEU A 149 18.51 0.69 10.01
N MET A 150 18.16 -0.18 10.94
CA MET A 150 17.18 0.18 11.98
C MET A 150 17.77 1.11 13.06
N THR A 151 19.09 1.13 13.25
CA THR A 151 19.74 1.87 14.35
C THR A 151 20.20 3.28 13.95
N ASN A 152 20.77 3.43 12.74
CA ASN A 152 21.58 4.62 12.40
C ASN A 152 20.80 5.76 11.72
N TYR A 153 19.52 5.55 11.42
CA TYR A 153 18.70 6.46 10.60
C TYR A 153 17.49 6.96 11.39
N SER A 154 16.73 7.90 10.81
CA SER A 154 15.42 8.24 11.39
C SER A 154 14.54 7.00 11.48
N GLN A 155 13.53 7.03 12.35
CA GLN A 155 12.58 5.93 12.50
C GLN A 155 12.09 5.40 11.14
N ILE A 156 12.46 4.15 10.84
CA ILE A 156 12.01 3.41 9.67
C ILE A 156 10.58 2.91 9.94
N SER A 157 9.65 3.34 9.11
CA SER A 157 8.24 2.97 9.22
C SER A 157 7.90 1.66 8.54
N GLU A 158 8.76 1.21 7.61
CA GLU A 158 8.54 0.02 6.79
C GLU A 158 9.86 -0.55 6.25
N VAL A 159 9.94 -1.88 6.24
CA VAL A 159 10.97 -2.64 5.53
C VAL A 159 10.29 -3.57 4.54
N ILE A 160 10.64 -3.44 3.26
CA ILE A 160 10.27 -4.40 2.21
C ILE A 160 11.44 -5.36 2.02
N MET A 161 11.22 -6.63 2.36
CA MET A 161 12.15 -7.74 2.14
C MET A 161 11.80 -8.41 0.81
N ASP A 162 12.48 -7.99 -0.26
CA ASP A 162 12.11 -8.37 -1.63
C ASP A 162 12.72 -9.70 -2.08
N MET A 163 11.91 -10.43 -2.84
CA MET A 163 12.08 -11.79 -3.32
C MET A 163 12.26 -11.88 -4.85
N THR A 164 12.33 -10.77 -5.61
CA THR A 164 12.39 -10.71 -7.11
C THR A 164 13.38 -11.65 -7.83
N SER A 165 14.19 -12.46 -7.14
CA SER A 165 15.05 -13.50 -7.72
C SER A 165 15.26 -14.77 -6.86
N LEU A 166 14.36 -15.10 -5.93
CA LEU A 166 14.55 -16.28 -5.06
C LEU A 166 14.32 -17.60 -5.82
N ASP A 167 15.38 -18.41 -5.92
CA ASP A 167 15.36 -19.84 -6.27
C ASP A 167 15.16 -20.67 -4.97
N GLU A 168 15.55 -21.96 -4.94
CA GLU A 168 15.53 -22.90 -3.78
C GLU A 168 16.15 -22.38 -2.46
N TYR A 169 16.73 -21.17 -2.46
CA TYR A 169 17.33 -20.49 -1.30
C TYR A 169 16.31 -20.12 -0.19
N TYR A 170 15.01 -20.04 -0.53
CA TYR A 170 13.95 -19.54 0.34
C TYR A 170 13.77 -20.34 1.65
N ASP A 171 13.84 -21.68 1.59
CA ASP A 171 13.55 -22.55 2.74
C ASP A 171 14.63 -22.46 3.84
N SER A 172 15.76 -21.81 3.54
CA SER A 172 16.91 -21.72 4.45
C SER A 172 17.03 -20.40 5.22
N LEU A 173 16.19 -19.40 4.92
CA LEU A 173 16.28 -18.06 5.53
C LEU A 173 15.60 -17.99 6.90
N ASP A 174 16.28 -17.38 7.88
CA ASP A 174 15.75 -17.17 9.22
C ASP A 174 14.92 -15.88 9.33
N PHE A 175 13.73 -15.88 8.71
CA PHE A 175 12.81 -14.74 8.75
C PHE A 175 12.41 -14.33 10.17
N GLU A 176 12.23 -15.29 11.09
CA GLU A 176 11.87 -14.98 12.48
C GLU A 176 12.95 -14.15 13.17
N ARG A 177 14.22 -14.48 12.93
CA ARG A 177 15.34 -13.65 13.38
C ARG A 177 15.32 -12.27 12.73
N TYR A 178 15.05 -12.16 11.44
CA TYR A 178 14.98 -10.86 10.75
C TYR A 178 13.87 -9.99 11.32
N PHE A 179 12.67 -10.55 11.53
CA PHE A 179 11.54 -9.86 12.14
C PHE A 179 11.86 -9.41 13.56
N LYS A 180 12.50 -10.27 14.35
CA LYS A 180 12.93 -9.94 15.71
C LYS A 180 13.90 -8.75 15.72
N VAL A 181 14.91 -8.74 14.86
CA VAL A 181 15.86 -7.60 14.75
C VAL A 181 15.12 -6.30 14.45
N VAL A 182 14.19 -6.31 13.48
CA VAL A 182 13.41 -5.13 13.12
C VAL A 182 12.54 -4.67 14.29
N LYS A 183 11.78 -5.58 14.91
CA LYS A 183 10.80 -5.25 15.95
C LYS A 183 11.45 -4.89 17.30
N GLU A 184 12.62 -5.42 17.63
CA GLU A 184 13.35 -5.04 18.85
C GLU A 184 13.84 -3.59 18.80
N ILE A 185 14.33 -3.15 17.64
CA ILE A 185 14.86 -1.79 17.47
C ILE A 185 13.74 -0.80 17.15
N ASN A 186 12.77 -1.20 16.33
CA ASN A 186 11.68 -0.36 15.89
C ASN A 186 10.34 -1.12 15.91
N PRO A 187 9.70 -1.24 17.09
CA PRO A 187 8.52 -2.10 17.30
C PRO A 187 7.30 -1.77 16.43
N LYS A 188 7.24 -0.55 15.90
CA LYS A 188 6.13 -0.06 15.05
C LYS A 188 6.40 -0.17 13.56
N CYS A 189 7.59 -0.63 13.16
CA CYS A 189 7.96 -0.79 11.77
C CYS A 189 7.09 -1.87 11.12
N ILE A 190 6.51 -1.57 9.98
CA ILE A 190 5.82 -2.54 9.13
C ILE A 190 6.85 -3.41 8.42
N ILE A 191 6.55 -4.70 8.26
CA ILE A 191 7.38 -5.64 7.52
C ILE A 191 6.53 -6.22 6.38
N SER A 192 6.95 -5.89 5.15
CA SER A 192 6.47 -6.51 3.91
C SER A 192 7.46 -7.59 3.53
N SER A 193 7.04 -8.85 3.51
CA SER A 193 7.88 -9.99 3.11
C SER A 193 7.03 -11.11 2.51
N PRO A 194 7.65 -12.12 1.88
CA PRO A 194 6.94 -13.27 1.32
C PRO A 194 6.12 -14.06 2.34
N ILE A 195 6.49 -14.03 3.63
CA ILE A 195 5.75 -14.72 4.71
C ILE A 195 5.00 -13.75 5.65
N GLY A 196 4.88 -12.47 5.29
CA GLY A 196 4.33 -11.43 6.15
C GLY A 196 5.37 -10.83 7.11
N PRO A 197 5.07 -10.55 8.38
CA PRO A 197 3.79 -10.75 9.07
C PRO A 197 2.79 -9.61 8.87
N ASP A 198 3.22 -8.40 8.48
CA ASP A 198 2.34 -7.24 8.49
C ASP A 198 1.65 -7.01 7.14
N VAL A 199 2.43 -7.13 6.06
CA VAL A 199 2.05 -6.81 4.68
C VAL A 199 2.47 -7.94 3.75
N ARG A 200 1.66 -8.20 2.73
CA ARG A 200 1.95 -9.13 1.62
C ARG A 200 1.95 -8.36 0.32
N TRP A 201 2.85 -8.76 -0.57
CA TRP A 201 2.94 -8.16 -1.88
C TRP A 201 1.86 -8.72 -2.82
N THR A 202 1.27 -7.85 -3.64
CA THR A 202 0.16 -8.18 -4.56
C THR A 202 0.44 -7.54 -5.91
N TYR A 203 0.09 -8.24 -6.99
CA TYR A 203 0.18 -7.68 -8.32
C TYR A 203 -1.11 -6.95 -8.68
N TYR A 204 -0.98 -5.90 -9.49
CA TYR A 204 -2.13 -5.20 -10.04
C TYR A 204 -3.09 -6.15 -10.79
N SER A 205 -2.55 -7.13 -11.51
CA SER A 205 -3.33 -8.15 -12.21
C SER A 205 -4.18 -9.02 -11.28
N ASP A 206 -3.73 -9.26 -10.04
CA ASP A 206 -4.53 -10.04 -9.07
C ASP A 206 -5.80 -9.28 -8.69
N ILE A 207 -5.75 -7.94 -8.65
CA ILE A 207 -6.89 -7.11 -8.28
C ILE A 207 -7.85 -6.99 -9.45
N GLU A 208 -7.36 -6.84 -10.67
CA GLU A 208 -8.23 -6.89 -11.86
C GLU A 208 -8.92 -8.24 -12.00
N SER A 209 -8.21 -9.36 -11.77
CA SER A 209 -8.77 -10.70 -11.83
C SER A 209 -9.67 -11.04 -10.64
N SER A 210 -9.65 -10.23 -9.58
CA SER A 210 -10.44 -10.45 -8.37
C SER A 210 -11.94 -10.17 -8.54
N LYS A 211 -12.39 -9.61 -9.67
CA LYS A 211 -13.81 -9.25 -9.87
C LYS A 211 -14.40 -8.46 -8.68
N ASN A 212 -13.58 -7.58 -8.10
CA ASN A 212 -13.83 -6.71 -6.95
C ASN A 212 -13.70 -7.31 -5.53
N TYR A 213 -13.37 -8.60 -5.33
CA TYR A 213 -13.15 -9.14 -3.97
C TYR A 213 -11.68 -9.09 -3.54
N PHE A 214 -11.37 -8.42 -2.44
CA PHE A 214 -10.02 -8.35 -1.90
C PHE A 214 -10.03 -8.26 -0.36
N TYR A 215 -9.40 -9.24 0.29
CA TYR A 215 -9.39 -9.37 1.74
C TYR A 215 -7.99 -9.19 2.32
N SER A 216 -7.91 -8.54 3.48
CA SER A 216 -6.67 -8.49 4.26
C SER A 216 -6.45 -9.75 5.10
N SER A 217 -7.50 -10.51 5.38
CA SER A 217 -7.39 -11.82 6.01
C SER A 217 -6.93 -12.87 4.99
N ILE A 218 -6.00 -13.75 5.41
CA ILE A 218 -5.45 -14.85 4.61
C ILE A 218 -5.28 -16.10 5.48
N ASN A 219 -4.96 -17.25 4.87
CA ASN A 219 -4.46 -18.42 5.58
C ASN A 219 -2.93 -18.36 5.64
N LEU A 220 -2.35 -18.28 6.83
CA LEU A 220 -0.90 -18.09 6.99
C LEU A 220 -0.08 -19.28 6.49
N ASN A 221 -0.58 -20.52 6.67
CA ASN A 221 0.15 -21.71 6.23
C ASN A 221 0.24 -21.76 4.71
N LEU A 222 -0.85 -21.44 4.01
CA LEU A 222 -0.85 -21.35 2.55
C LEU A 222 0.10 -20.25 2.03
N LEU A 223 0.22 -19.11 2.72
CA LEU A 223 1.21 -18.08 2.35
C LEU A 223 2.64 -18.62 2.47
N LYS A 224 2.93 -19.36 3.54
CA LYS A 224 4.26 -19.94 3.78
C LYS A 224 4.61 -21.04 2.78
N GLU A 225 3.62 -21.81 2.34
CA GLU A 225 3.78 -22.88 1.34
C GLU A 225 3.93 -22.33 -0.08
N ASP A 226 3.09 -21.38 -0.48
CA ASP A 226 3.10 -20.80 -1.82
C ASP A 226 2.66 -19.34 -1.79
N PHE A 227 3.62 -18.43 -1.66
CA PHE A 227 3.39 -16.99 -1.80
C PHE A 227 2.77 -16.63 -3.16
N ASN A 228 3.01 -17.43 -4.21
CA ASN A 228 2.48 -17.17 -5.53
C ASN A 228 1.04 -17.67 -5.73
N ASN A 229 0.43 -18.23 -4.68
CA ASN A 229 -0.95 -18.67 -4.71
C ASN A 229 -1.91 -17.48 -4.88
N GLU A 230 -2.72 -17.51 -5.94
CA GLU A 230 -3.65 -16.42 -6.28
C GLU A 230 -4.72 -16.20 -5.20
N GLU A 231 -5.18 -17.26 -4.51
CA GLU A 231 -6.14 -17.14 -3.41
C GLU A 231 -5.55 -16.35 -2.24
N ILE A 232 -4.26 -16.53 -1.98
CA ILE A 232 -3.55 -15.77 -0.94
C ILE A 232 -3.32 -14.33 -1.36
N ARG A 233 -2.97 -14.07 -2.62
CA ARG A 233 -2.79 -12.70 -3.11
C ARG A 233 -4.09 -11.89 -3.05
N LYS A 234 -5.25 -12.49 -3.36
CA LYS A 234 -6.58 -11.84 -3.22
C LYS A 234 -7.11 -11.84 -1.78
N GLY A 235 -6.69 -12.82 -0.98
CA GLY A 235 -7.12 -13.03 0.40
C GLY A 235 -8.46 -13.74 0.53
N ASN A 236 -8.79 -14.09 1.77
CA ASN A 236 -9.95 -14.90 2.14
C ASN A 236 -10.59 -14.34 3.43
N ILE A 237 -11.87 -13.98 3.41
CA ILE A 237 -12.61 -13.45 4.59
C ILE A 237 -12.63 -14.41 5.79
N TYR A 238 -12.43 -15.70 5.55
CA TYR A 238 -12.34 -16.76 6.57
C TYR A 238 -10.88 -17.13 6.91
N GLY A 239 -9.91 -16.33 6.46
CA GLY A 239 -8.51 -16.45 6.84
C GLY A 239 -8.28 -16.33 8.34
N ASP A 240 -7.16 -16.87 8.81
CA ASP A 240 -6.76 -16.93 10.22
C ASP A 240 -5.83 -15.79 10.64
N THR A 241 -5.24 -15.07 9.68
CA THR A 241 -4.23 -14.04 9.92
C THR A 241 -4.51 -12.80 9.08
N TRP A 242 -4.38 -11.62 9.68
CA TRP A 242 -4.52 -10.35 8.98
C TRP A 242 -3.16 -9.93 8.42
N ILE A 243 -3.02 -9.87 7.11
CA ILE A 243 -1.81 -9.39 6.41
C ILE A 243 -2.26 -8.47 5.29
N VAL A 244 -1.94 -7.17 5.38
CA VAL A 244 -2.47 -6.17 4.45
C VAL A 244 -1.91 -6.39 3.04
N GLY A 245 -2.75 -6.24 2.01
CA GLY A 245 -2.30 -6.27 0.62
C GLY A 245 -1.64 -4.95 0.22
N GLU A 246 -0.44 -5.03 -0.33
CA GLU A 246 0.31 -3.91 -0.90
C GLU A 246 0.41 -4.06 -2.42
N SER A 247 -0.10 -3.08 -3.17
CA SER A 247 -0.12 -3.09 -4.63
C SER A 247 0.96 -2.19 -5.17
N ILE A 248 2.00 -2.79 -5.74
CA ILE A 248 3.12 -2.05 -6.33
C ILE A 248 2.90 -1.91 -7.84
N TYR A 249 3.02 -0.68 -8.34
CA TYR A 249 2.82 -0.36 -9.74
C TYR A 249 3.86 0.66 -10.23
N SER A 250 4.45 0.42 -11.41
CA SER A 250 5.44 1.31 -12.01
C SER A 250 4.78 2.50 -12.72
N LEU A 251 5.21 3.72 -12.40
CA LEU A 251 4.75 4.90 -13.15
C LEU A 251 5.22 4.88 -14.60
N SER A 252 6.39 4.30 -14.87
CA SER A 252 6.89 4.12 -16.23
C SER A 252 5.97 3.21 -17.05
N ASP A 253 5.38 2.16 -16.47
CA ASP A 253 4.37 1.33 -17.14
C ASP A 253 3.11 2.15 -17.48
N CYS A 254 2.71 3.04 -16.57
CA CYS A 254 1.61 3.98 -16.80
C CYS A 254 1.85 4.88 -18.02
N LEU A 255 3.09 5.32 -18.23
CA LEU A 255 3.50 6.17 -19.35
C LEU A 255 3.64 5.39 -20.67
N ASN A 256 4.06 4.12 -20.62
CA ASN A 256 4.38 3.33 -21.81
C ASN A 256 3.15 2.66 -22.45
N HIS A 257 2.12 2.32 -21.67
CA HIS A 257 1.04 1.44 -22.14
C HIS A 257 -0.21 2.12 -22.70
N ASN A 258 -0.39 3.45 -22.57
CA ASN A 258 -1.64 4.12 -22.95
C ASN A 258 -1.46 5.47 -23.65
N LYS A 259 -2.38 5.81 -24.57
CA LYS A 259 -2.49 7.16 -25.16
C LYS A 259 -2.93 8.22 -24.13
N ASP A 260 -3.50 7.79 -23.00
CA ASP A 260 -3.90 8.62 -21.87
C ASP A 260 -3.40 8.00 -20.56
N SER A 261 -2.23 8.45 -20.11
CA SER A 261 -1.55 7.97 -18.90
C SER A 261 -2.28 8.35 -17.61
N LEU A 262 -2.97 9.49 -17.59
CA LEU A 262 -3.75 9.93 -16.42
C LEU A 262 -4.96 9.00 -16.20
N SER A 263 -5.70 8.69 -17.26
CA SER A 263 -6.82 7.74 -17.16
C SER A 263 -6.38 6.36 -16.68
N ASN A 264 -5.20 5.90 -17.09
CA ASN A 264 -4.63 4.65 -16.59
C ASN A 264 -4.31 4.72 -15.09
N LEU A 265 -3.63 5.78 -14.63
CA LEU A 265 -3.31 5.93 -13.21
C LEU A 265 -4.56 6.04 -12.32
N LYS A 266 -5.63 6.71 -12.82
CA LYS A 266 -6.95 6.71 -12.16
C LYS A 266 -7.53 5.30 -12.06
N HIS A 267 -7.40 4.49 -13.12
CA HIS A 267 -7.86 3.11 -13.13
C HIS A 267 -7.07 2.25 -12.14
N VAL A 268 -5.74 2.39 -12.10
CA VAL A 268 -4.87 1.72 -11.12
C VAL A 268 -5.27 2.09 -9.69
N TYR A 269 -5.47 3.38 -9.39
CA TYR A 269 -5.90 3.85 -8.07
C TYR A 269 -7.24 3.24 -7.63
N ASN A 270 -8.23 3.22 -8.53
CA ASN A 270 -9.54 2.64 -8.23
C ASN A 270 -9.49 1.11 -8.04
N ASN A 271 -8.57 0.43 -8.71
CA ASN A 271 -8.35 -1.02 -8.63
C ASN A 271 -7.12 -1.37 -7.76
N SER A 272 -6.79 -0.53 -6.78
CA SER A 272 -5.83 -0.83 -5.72
C SER A 272 -6.37 -0.30 -4.40
N LEU A 273 -6.15 0.99 -4.11
CA LEU A 273 -6.70 1.65 -2.93
C LEU A 273 -8.23 1.60 -2.89
N GLY A 274 -8.88 1.68 -4.04
CA GLY A 274 -10.33 1.49 -4.16
C GLY A 274 -10.81 0.04 -3.98
N ARG A 275 -9.91 -0.90 -3.69
CA ARG A 275 -10.15 -2.34 -3.48
C ARG A 275 -9.34 -2.85 -2.27
N ASN A 276 -9.33 -2.09 -1.17
CA ASN A 276 -8.77 -2.51 0.12
C ASN A 276 -7.25 -2.80 0.14
N THR A 277 -6.46 -2.20 -0.76
CA THR A 277 -4.98 -2.26 -0.70
C THR A 277 -4.36 -0.89 -0.45
N ASN A 278 -3.06 -0.85 -0.16
CA ASN A 278 -2.26 0.36 -0.35
C ASN A 278 -1.74 0.41 -1.78
N LEU A 279 -1.62 1.62 -2.35
CA LEU A 279 -0.99 1.84 -3.65
C LEU A 279 0.44 2.35 -3.47
N VAL A 280 1.41 1.54 -3.90
CA VAL A 280 2.81 1.91 -3.98
C VAL A 280 3.13 2.24 -5.43
N LEU A 281 3.53 3.48 -5.68
CA LEU A 281 3.96 3.92 -7.01
C LEU A 281 5.48 3.91 -7.09
N VAL A 282 6.02 3.12 -8.01
CA VAL A 282 7.45 3.05 -8.27
C VAL A 282 7.84 4.19 -9.21
N LEU A 283 8.86 4.95 -8.79
CA LEU A 283 9.53 5.98 -9.56
C LEU A 283 11.01 5.60 -9.66
N SER A 284 11.62 5.92 -10.79
CA SER A 284 13.04 5.68 -11.01
C SER A 284 13.75 7.02 -11.22
N PRO A 285 14.40 7.59 -10.19
CA PRO A 285 15.31 8.70 -10.38
C PRO A 285 16.34 8.35 -11.47
N ASN A 286 16.62 9.29 -12.37
CA ASN A 286 17.62 9.09 -13.41
C ASN A 286 19.05 9.19 -12.84
N THR A 287 20.05 8.97 -13.69
CA THR A 287 21.48 9.06 -13.32
C THR A 287 21.90 10.46 -12.85
N ASP A 288 21.17 11.51 -13.22
CA ASP A 288 21.39 12.87 -12.73
C ASP A 288 20.72 13.14 -11.37
N GLY A 289 20.00 12.15 -10.82
CA GLY A 289 19.30 12.28 -9.56
C GLY A 289 18.04 13.10 -9.64
N LEU A 290 17.38 13.06 -10.78
CA LEU A 290 16.13 13.77 -11.02
C LEU A 290 15.02 12.75 -11.25
N LEU A 291 13.87 13.00 -10.64
CA LEU A 291 12.65 12.29 -10.99
C LEU A 291 12.25 12.70 -12.42
N ASN A 292 11.80 11.73 -13.21
CA ASN A 292 11.45 11.96 -14.60
C ASN A 292 10.35 13.02 -14.72
N HIS A 293 10.55 14.01 -15.60
CA HIS A 293 9.59 15.11 -15.80
C HIS A 293 8.19 14.63 -16.18
N ASN A 294 8.08 13.56 -16.98
CA ASN A 294 6.79 13.00 -17.37
C ASN A 294 6.09 12.31 -16.19
N GLU A 295 6.84 11.62 -15.33
CA GLU A 295 6.30 11.03 -14.09
C GLU A 295 5.81 12.13 -13.14
N LEU A 296 6.60 13.20 -12.96
CA LEU A 296 6.20 14.36 -12.15
C LEU A 296 4.96 15.07 -12.70
N SER A 297 4.87 15.23 -14.02
CA SER A 297 3.69 15.83 -14.65
C SER A 297 2.45 14.96 -14.44
N LEU A 298 2.56 13.65 -14.66
CA LEU A 298 1.48 12.69 -14.43
C LEU A 298 1.01 12.70 -12.97
N LEU A 299 1.95 12.73 -12.01
CA LEU A 299 1.63 12.81 -10.59
C LEU A 299 0.97 14.14 -10.20
N SER A 300 1.38 15.24 -10.83
CA SER A 300 0.74 16.54 -10.64
C SER A 300 -0.72 16.51 -11.07
N ASP A 301 -0.99 16.02 -12.29
CA ASP A 301 -2.36 15.90 -12.82
C ASP A 301 -3.21 14.92 -12.01
N PHE A 302 -2.60 13.81 -11.57
CA PHE A 302 -3.27 12.83 -10.72
C PHE A 302 -3.59 13.38 -9.33
N SER A 303 -2.65 14.09 -8.70
CA SER A 303 -2.87 14.74 -7.40
C SER A 303 -3.99 15.79 -7.49
N LYS A 304 -4.01 16.58 -8.57
CA LYS A 304 -5.09 17.52 -8.86
C LYS A 304 -6.44 16.79 -8.97
N TYR A 305 -6.50 15.70 -9.74
CA TYR A 305 -7.72 14.89 -9.84
C TYR A 305 -8.19 14.35 -8.48
N ILE A 306 -7.30 13.76 -7.67
CA ILE A 306 -7.68 13.23 -6.35
C ILE A 306 -8.26 14.35 -5.47
N LYS A 307 -7.59 15.52 -5.45
CA LYS A 307 -8.05 16.67 -4.68
C LYS A 307 -9.40 17.19 -5.17
N GLU A 308 -9.59 17.34 -6.47
CA GLU A 308 -10.84 17.87 -7.04
C GLU A 308 -12.00 16.89 -6.81
N THR A 309 -11.80 15.60 -7.10
CA THR A 309 -12.84 14.57 -6.98
C THR A 309 -13.25 14.32 -5.53
N PHE A 310 -12.32 14.13 -4.60
CA PHE A 310 -12.62 13.66 -3.25
C PHE A 310 -12.75 14.77 -2.20
N SER A 311 -12.55 16.06 -2.56
CA SER A 311 -12.68 17.18 -1.62
C SER A 311 -14.13 17.56 -1.29
N ASN A 312 -15.08 17.23 -2.16
CA ASN A 312 -16.48 17.56 -1.99
C ASN A 312 -17.33 16.29 -1.95
N ASN A 313 -17.52 15.74 -0.75
CA ASN A 313 -18.46 14.64 -0.54
C ASN A 313 -19.90 15.17 -0.71
N LEU A 314 -20.56 14.77 -1.80
CA LEU A 314 -21.91 15.20 -2.16
C LEU A 314 -23.00 14.68 -1.20
N ILE A 315 -22.66 13.75 -0.30
CA ILE A 315 -23.58 13.29 0.76
C ILE A 315 -23.65 14.31 1.91
N LYS A 316 -22.75 15.30 1.97
CA LYS A 316 -22.77 16.30 3.03
C LYS A 316 -24.08 17.10 3.02
N GLY A 317 -24.81 17.06 4.14
CA GLY A 317 -26.12 17.70 4.29
C GLY A 317 -27.32 16.79 3.94
N SER A 318 -27.07 15.57 3.47
CA SER A 318 -28.11 14.56 3.25
C SER A 318 -28.74 14.07 4.56
N SER A 319 -29.97 13.56 4.48
CA SER A 319 -30.51 12.72 5.56
C SER A 319 -30.11 11.28 5.35
N ILE A 320 -29.72 10.62 6.44
CA ILE A 320 -29.35 9.21 6.44
C ILE A 320 -30.36 8.43 7.27
N LEU A 321 -30.92 7.38 6.66
CA LEU A 321 -31.71 6.37 7.33
C LEU A 321 -30.94 5.05 7.28
N ALA A 322 -30.43 4.60 8.42
CA ALA A 322 -29.83 3.28 8.54
C ALA A 322 -30.80 2.35 9.27
N THR A 323 -31.04 1.17 8.71
CA THR A 323 -31.96 0.19 9.31
C THR A 323 -31.25 -0.74 10.28
N ASN A 324 -32.04 -1.31 11.19
CA ASN A 324 -31.62 -2.41 12.06
C ASN A 324 -30.31 -2.09 12.78
N SER A 325 -30.22 -0.97 13.49
CA SER A 325 -29.02 -0.60 14.26
C SER A 325 -29.25 -0.70 15.77
N SER A 326 -28.18 -0.99 16.52
CA SER A 326 -28.27 -1.33 17.95
C SER A 326 -28.18 -0.11 18.89
N SER A 327 -28.23 1.12 18.38
CA SER A 327 -28.19 2.34 19.20
C SER A 327 -28.84 3.53 18.51
N SER A 328 -29.31 4.47 19.33
CA SER A 328 -30.02 5.69 18.97
C SER A 328 -29.11 6.87 18.60
N ASP A 329 -27.90 6.62 18.07
CA ASP A 329 -26.85 7.65 17.98
C ASP A 329 -26.52 8.10 16.55
N SER A 330 -26.16 9.38 16.44
CA SER A 330 -25.69 10.06 15.24
C SER A 330 -24.47 9.37 14.63
N TYR A 331 -24.67 8.46 13.69
CA TYR A 331 -23.59 7.86 12.93
C TYR A 331 -22.94 8.93 12.04
N ASN A 332 -21.68 9.29 12.30
CA ASN A 332 -20.92 10.09 11.34
C ASN A 332 -20.43 9.18 10.22
N LEU A 333 -21.34 8.83 9.31
CA LEU A 333 -21.02 8.13 8.05
C LEU A 333 -20.43 9.08 7.00
N ILE A 334 -20.45 10.39 7.27
CA ILE A 334 -20.02 11.45 6.34
C ILE A 334 -18.76 12.15 6.86
N ASP A 335 -18.70 12.38 8.18
CA ASP A 335 -17.63 13.13 8.84
C ASP A 335 -16.56 12.20 9.43
N ASP A 336 -15.30 12.66 9.47
CA ASP A 336 -14.11 12.01 10.03
C ASP A 336 -14.27 10.51 10.37
N TYR A 337 -14.13 9.68 9.35
CA TYR A 337 -14.30 8.21 9.38
C TYR A 337 -13.47 7.49 10.45
N LYS A 338 -12.59 8.19 11.15
CA LYS A 338 -11.75 7.66 12.24
C LYS A 338 -12.44 7.63 13.60
N LYS A 339 -13.64 8.22 13.75
CA LYS A 339 -14.26 8.45 15.08
C LYS A 339 -15.43 7.55 15.42
N SER A 340 -16.29 7.26 14.46
CA SER A 340 -17.52 6.50 14.70
C SER A 340 -17.86 5.64 13.50
N TYR A 341 -18.74 4.67 13.74
CA TYR A 341 -19.26 3.78 12.71
C TYR A 341 -20.72 3.47 12.99
N TRP A 342 -21.47 3.19 11.93
CA TRP A 342 -22.74 2.49 12.00
C TRP A 342 -22.49 0.99 12.10
N ILE A 343 -23.34 0.28 12.83
CA ILE A 343 -23.34 -1.18 12.94
C ILE A 343 -24.76 -1.73 12.79
N ALA A 344 -24.91 -2.80 12.02
CA ALA A 344 -26.17 -3.53 11.93
C ALA A 344 -26.42 -4.43 13.16
N ASN A 345 -27.68 -4.75 13.43
CA ASN A 345 -28.10 -5.69 14.46
C ASN A 345 -27.67 -7.11 14.07
N GLU A 346 -27.36 -7.93 15.07
CA GLU A 346 -26.79 -9.27 14.91
C GLU A 346 -27.58 -10.22 13.98
N ASN A 347 -28.89 -10.00 13.82
CA ASN A 347 -29.78 -10.84 13.01
C ASN A 347 -30.48 -10.07 11.88
N ALA A 348 -29.94 -8.92 11.47
CA ALA A 348 -30.57 -8.10 10.43
C ALA A 348 -30.55 -8.80 9.06
N VAL A 349 -31.70 -9.12 8.49
CA VAL A 349 -31.75 -9.61 7.11
C VAL A 349 -31.60 -8.43 6.15
N ASN A 350 -30.54 -8.42 5.36
CA ASN A 350 -30.23 -7.35 4.39
C ASN A 350 -30.30 -5.93 4.97
N PRO A 351 -29.50 -5.60 6.01
CA PRO A 351 -29.47 -4.24 6.54
C PRO A 351 -29.03 -3.27 5.45
N TYR A 352 -29.57 -2.06 5.49
CA TYR A 352 -29.27 -1.04 4.49
C TYR A 352 -29.12 0.35 5.09
N ILE A 353 -28.39 1.18 4.36
CA ILE A 353 -28.25 2.62 4.57
C ILE A 353 -28.88 3.33 3.37
N GLU A 354 -29.92 4.10 3.60
CA GLU A 354 -30.53 5.01 2.62
C GLU A 354 -30.00 6.43 2.85
N ILE A 355 -29.63 7.09 1.77
CA ILE A 355 -29.18 8.47 1.74
C ILE A 355 -30.14 9.26 0.87
N ASP A 356 -30.72 10.30 1.45
CA ASP A 356 -31.58 11.27 0.78
C ASP A 356 -30.82 12.60 0.66
N PHE A 357 -30.38 12.89 -0.57
CA PHE A 357 -29.63 14.10 -0.93
C PHE A 357 -30.44 15.38 -0.81
N LYS A 358 -31.76 15.32 -0.59
CA LYS A 358 -32.72 16.44 -0.56
C LYS A 358 -32.94 17.14 -1.89
N THR A 359 -31.96 17.09 -2.77
CA THR A 359 -32.01 17.61 -4.13
C THR A 359 -31.45 16.59 -5.10
N ILE A 360 -31.91 16.64 -6.35
CA ILE A 360 -31.34 15.83 -7.42
C ILE A 360 -29.85 16.14 -7.53
N THR A 361 -29.04 15.11 -7.30
CA THR A 361 -27.57 15.20 -7.25
C THR A 361 -26.98 14.30 -8.33
N GLU A 362 -25.98 14.83 -9.06
CA GLU A 362 -25.22 14.08 -10.05
C GLU A 362 -23.92 13.56 -9.46
N PHE A 363 -23.67 12.25 -9.57
CA PHE A 363 -22.41 11.63 -9.15
C PHE A 363 -22.08 10.41 -10.03
N ASN A 364 -20.82 9.99 -10.01
CA ASN A 364 -20.33 8.82 -10.75
C ASN A 364 -19.32 7.98 -9.97
N ILE A 365 -19.01 8.36 -8.74
CA ILE A 365 -18.12 7.62 -7.84
C ILE A 365 -18.81 7.47 -6.49
N LEU A 366 -18.82 6.24 -5.97
CA LEU A 366 -19.20 5.94 -4.59
C LEU A 366 -18.02 5.37 -3.82
N GLU A 367 -17.81 5.86 -2.61
CA GLU A 367 -16.81 5.36 -1.68
C GLU A 367 -17.52 4.76 -0.47
N ILE A 368 -17.08 3.58 -0.04
CA ILE A 368 -17.58 2.92 1.17
C ILE A 368 -16.38 2.40 1.95
N ARG A 369 -16.39 2.56 3.27
CA ARG A 369 -15.34 2.05 4.16
C ARG A 369 -15.95 1.28 5.33
N GLU A 370 -15.35 0.14 5.66
CA GLU A 370 -15.65 -0.58 6.89
C GLU A 370 -14.84 -0.05 8.06
N TRP A 371 -15.39 -0.19 9.26
CA TRP A 371 -14.65 0.00 10.51
C TRP A 371 -13.73 -1.20 10.76
N ILE A 372 -12.62 -1.25 10.03
CA ILE A 372 -11.70 -2.40 10.06
C ILE A 372 -11.05 -2.66 11.43
N ALA A 373 -11.15 -1.75 12.40
CA ALA A 373 -10.69 -2.01 13.76
C ALA A 373 -11.44 -3.18 14.41
N GLU A 374 -12.65 -3.46 13.95
CA GLU A 374 -13.47 -4.61 14.35
C GLU A 374 -13.58 -5.64 13.22
N GLY A 375 -12.64 -5.64 12.26
CA GLY A 375 -12.53 -6.65 11.21
C GLY A 375 -13.15 -6.25 9.86
N GLN A 376 -12.98 -7.13 8.87
CA GLN A 376 -13.55 -7.02 7.53
C GLN A 376 -14.70 -8.02 7.40
N ASN A 377 -15.91 -7.54 7.15
CA ASN A 377 -17.13 -8.32 7.39
C ASN A 377 -18.04 -8.44 6.17
N VAL A 378 -18.11 -7.42 5.30
CA VAL A 378 -18.97 -7.45 4.11
C VAL A 378 -18.39 -8.36 3.03
N GLU A 379 -19.20 -9.30 2.54
CA GLU A 379 -18.89 -10.19 1.41
C GLU A 379 -19.58 -9.75 0.12
N GLU A 380 -20.81 -9.24 0.23
CA GLU A 380 -21.59 -8.69 -0.88
C GLU A 380 -22.46 -7.52 -0.43
N PHE A 381 -22.55 -6.50 -1.28
CA PHE A 381 -23.47 -5.39 -1.13
C PHE A 381 -23.98 -4.91 -2.49
N LYS A 382 -25.15 -4.28 -2.47
CA LYS A 382 -25.79 -3.72 -3.64
C LYS A 382 -26.11 -2.25 -3.43
N VAL A 383 -25.90 -1.45 -4.47
CA VAL A 383 -26.29 -0.04 -4.48
C VAL A 383 -27.48 0.13 -5.41
N TYR A 384 -28.47 0.89 -4.96
CA TYR A 384 -29.65 1.27 -5.73
C TYR A 384 -29.77 2.78 -5.79
N ALA A 385 -30.33 3.30 -6.88
CA ALA A 385 -30.80 4.68 -6.98
C ALA A 385 -32.33 4.71 -7.09
N TYR A 386 -32.92 5.83 -6.69
CA TYR A 386 -34.33 6.08 -6.84
C TYR A 386 -34.62 6.94 -8.07
N ASN A 387 -35.47 6.46 -8.96
CA ASN A 387 -36.05 7.22 -10.07
C ASN A 387 -37.41 6.62 -10.41
N ASN A 388 -38.49 7.18 -9.83
CA ASN A 388 -39.84 6.60 -9.89
C ASN A 388 -39.92 5.12 -9.44
N GLY A 389 -38.95 4.69 -8.63
CA GLY A 389 -38.71 3.29 -8.27
C GLY A 389 -37.23 3.03 -8.00
N TRP A 390 -36.93 2.00 -7.22
CA TRP A 390 -35.55 1.58 -6.95
C TRP A 390 -35.02 0.71 -8.10
N PHE A 391 -33.84 1.04 -8.61
CA PHE A 391 -33.12 0.22 -9.59
C PHE A 391 -31.66 0.04 -9.18
N GLU A 392 -31.05 -1.09 -9.53
CA GLU A 392 -29.68 -1.44 -9.17
C GLU A 392 -28.68 -0.59 -9.97
N LEU A 393 -27.74 0.04 -9.27
CA LEU A 393 -26.62 0.80 -9.84
C LEU A 393 -25.32 0.00 -9.86
N TYR A 394 -25.10 -0.80 -8.84
CA TYR A 394 -23.82 -1.47 -8.61
C TYR A 394 -24.00 -2.72 -7.75
N ASN A 395 -23.25 -3.76 -8.10
CA ASN A 395 -23.08 -4.97 -7.30
C ASN A 395 -21.61 -5.06 -6.89
N GLY A 396 -21.36 -5.03 -5.58
CA GLY A 396 -20.04 -5.07 -4.98
C GLY A 396 -19.86 -6.29 -4.09
N THR A 397 -18.60 -6.64 -3.84
CA THR A 397 -18.23 -7.74 -2.96
C THR A 397 -17.65 -7.22 -1.65
N SER A 398 -16.36 -7.42 -1.39
CA SER A 398 -15.68 -6.97 -0.18
C SER A 398 -15.54 -5.45 -0.12
N ILE A 399 -15.53 -4.86 1.09
CA ILE A 399 -15.27 -3.42 1.27
C ILE A 399 -13.91 -3.17 1.93
N GLY A 400 -13.71 -3.68 3.14
CA GLY A 400 -12.49 -3.46 3.92
C GLY A 400 -12.21 -1.98 4.23
N TYR A 401 -10.94 -1.59 4.24
CA TYR A 401 -10.51 -0.23 4.54
C TYR A 401 -11.13 0.80 3.60
N ARG A 402 -11.26 0.46 2.32
CA ARG A 402 -11.83 1.35 1.29
C ARG A 402 -12.25 0.59 0.04
N HIS A 403 -13.47 0.89 -0.40
CA HIS A 403 -14.02 0.46 -1.69
C HIS A 403 -14.47 1.66 -2.51
N ILE A 404 -14.03 1.77 -3.77
CA ILE A 404 -14.45 2.82 -4.71
C ILE A 404 -15.21 2.19 -5.87
N ALA A 405 -16.53 2.37 -5.91
CA ALA A 405 -17.37 1.95 -7.03
C ALA A 405 -17.44 3.08 -8.08
N LYS A 406 -16.93 2.80 -9.28
CA LYS A 406 -17.07 3.68 -10.45
C LYS A 406 -18.37 3.34 -11.18
N LEU A 407 -19.18 4.35 -11.46
CA LEU A 407 -20.51 4.25 -12.06
C LEU A 407 -20.56 5.07 -13.35
N ASN A 408 -21.63 4.87 -14.12
CA ASN A 408 -22.04 5.89 -15.10
C ASN A 408 -22.63 7.09 -14.34
N ASN A 409 -22.53 8.30 -14.92
CA ASN A 409 -23.16 9.48 -14.34
C ASN A 409 -24.64 9.21 -14.08
N ILE A 410 -25.06 9.38 -12.83
CA ILE A 410 -26.44 9.20 -12.40
C ILE A 410 -26.92 10.47 -11.72
N LYS A 411 -28.18 10.84 -12.00
CA LYS A 411 -28.92 11.90 -11.32
C LYS A 411 -30.04 11.28 -10.50
N THR A 412 -29.99 11.46 -9.20
CA THR A 412 -31.02 10.98 -8.27
C THR A 412 -31.03 11.83 -7.01
N ASP A 413 -32.16 11.83 -6.30
CA ASP A 413 -32.29 12.40 -4.97
C ASP A 413 -32.02 11.38 -3.86
N LYS A 414 -31.99 10.07 -4.18
CA LYS A 414 -31.76 9.02 -3.18
C LYS A 414 -30.93 7.85 -3.68
N ILE A 415 -30.09 7.34 -2.79
CA ILE A 415 -29.44 6.03 -2.96
C ILE A 415 -29.69 5.14 -1.75
N LYS A 416 -29.54 3.83 -1.96
CA LYS A 416 -29.61 2.82 -0.92
C LYS A 416 -28.49 1.81 -1.09
N ILE A 417 -27.73 1.57 -0.03
CA ILE A 417 -26.66 0.57 0.04
C ILE A 417 -27.17 -0.57 0.92
N SER A 418 -27.38 -1.75 0.33
CA SER A 418 -27.91 -2.94 0.99
C SER A 418 -26.80 -3.98 1.13
N PHE A 419 -26.52 -4.44 2.35
CA PHE A 419 -25.50 -5.47 2.61
C PHE A 419 -26.16 -6.84 2.56
N THR A 420 -25.90 -7.62 1.51
CA THR A 420 -26.65 -8.85 1.19
C THR A 420 -25.96 -10.12 1.68
N LYS A 421 -24.65 -10.08 1.89
CA LYS A 421 -23.88 -11.18 2.47
C LYS A 421 -22.73 -10.62 3.31
N TYR A 422 -22.56 -11.16 4.51
CA TYR A 422 -21.52 -10.72 5.44
C TYR A 422 -21.21 -11.81 6.48
N LYS A 423 -19.97 -11.82 6.98
CA LYS A 423 -19.48 -12.74 8.02
C LYS A 423 -19.97 -12.38 9.42
N ASN A 424 -19.94 -11.10 9.75
CA ASN A 424 -20.49 -10.51 10.99
C ASN A 424 -21.28 -9.24 10.62
N PRO A 425 -22.11 -8.68 11.52
CA PRO A 425 -22.89 -7.50 11.21
C PRO A 425 -22.04 -6.36 10.61
N PRO A 426 -22.43 -5.81 9.44
CA PRO A 426 -21.66 -4.77 8.77
C PRO A 426 -21.40 -3.57 9.68
N MET A 427 -20.15 -3.08 9.67
CA MET A 427 -19.73 -1.90 10.42
C MET A 427 -19.13 -0.88 9.45
N ILE A 428 -19.84 0.23 9.21
CA ILE A 428 -19.50 1.21 8.17
C ILE A 428 -19.16 2.53 8.83
N ASN A 429 -18.00 3.10 8.51
CA ASN A 429 -17.54 4.37 9.08
C ASN A 429 -17.48 5.52 8.06
N HIS A 430 -17.67 5.22 6.76
CA HIS A 430 -17.67 6.25 5.73
C HIS A 430 -18.50 5.84 4.53
N ILE A 431 -19.26 6.81 4.00
CA ILE A 431 -19.86 6.78 2.67
C ILE A 431 -19.58 8.13 1.99
N GLY A 432 -19.07 8.05 0.77
CA GLY A 432 -18.84 9.20 -0.10
C GLY A 432 -19.57 9.06 -1.43
N ALA A 433 -20.13 10.16 -1.94
CA ALA A 433 -20.54 10.26 -3.34
C ALA A 433 -19.82 11.45 -3.97
N TYR A 434 -19.23 11.24 -5.15
CA TYR A 434 -18.39 12.22 -5.81
C TYR A 434 -18.64 12.24 -7.32
N LEU A 435 -18.27 13.37 -7.93
CA LEU A 435 -18.24 13.55 -9.37
C LEU A 435 -16.79 13.77 -9.79
N GLY A 436 -16.24 12.85 -10.59
CA GLY A 436 -14.84 12.85 -11.03
C GLY A 436 -14.60 12.47 -12.47
#